data_AF-A0A3L7XPI0-F1
#
_entry.id   AF-A0A3L7XPI0-F1
#
_cell.length_a   1.000
_cell.length_b   1.000
_cell.length_c   1.000
_cell.angle_alpha   90.00
_cell.angle_beta   90.00
_cell.angle_gamma   90.00
#
_symmetry.space_group_name_H-M   'P 1'
#
loop_
_entity.id
_entity.type
_entity.pdbx_description
1 polymer ?
#
loop_
_entity_poly.entity_id
_entity_poly.type
_entity_poly.pdbx_seq_one_letter_code
_entity_poly.pdbx_strand_id
1 'polypeptide(L)'
;AALDAGLQPEGGAVPLVAGEDGWFGERLQACGFRKVFDRSLVATHVVPAQWRSFWTQRAGRGQGTAQIWRQREGNSLGVLMLRTVMQTVISAVGIVVLLPAARRAWLLSRLSPYRDQDLVPFFAVGNVEVLANLTGIWHGCIEAVRAGNA
;
A
#
# COMPACT_ATOMS: atom_id res chain seq x y z
N ALA A 1 11.45 12.77 -20.52
CA ALA A 1 10.45 12.26 -19.57
C ALA A 1 11.03 12.09 -18.16
N ALA A 2 11.88 11.09 -17.89
CA ALA A 2 12.38 10.84 -16.53
C ALA A 2 13.28 11.96 -15.99
N LEU A 3 14.17 12.52 -16.83
CA LEU A 3 14.98 13.68 -16.46
C LEU A 3 14.10 14.90 -16.16
N ASP A 4 13.09 15.15 -16.99
CA ASP A 4 12.15 16.28 -16.81
C ASP A 4 11.35 16.17 -15.50
N ALA A 5 11.01 14.95 -15.08
CA ALA A 5 10.31 14.67 -13.83
C ALA A 5 11.21 14.55 -12.59
N GLY A 6 12.52 14.79 -12.73
CA GLY A 6 13.48 14.77 -11.63
C GLY A 6 13.81 13.36 -11.11
N LEU A 7 13.82 12.37 -12.01
CA LEU A 7 14.13 10.96 -11.73
C LEU A 7 13.20 10.29 -10.67
N GLN A 8 13.48 9.03 -10.35
CA GLN A 8 12.73 8.27 -9.34
C GLN A 8 12.93 8.93 -7.96
N PRO A 9 11.87 9.18 -7.18
CA PRO A 9 12.02 9.69 -5.83
C PRO A 9 12.62 8.61 -4.92
N GLU A 10 13.71 8.93 -4.23
CA GLU A 10 14.36 8.00 -3.29
C GLU A 10 13.85 8.15 -1.84
N GLY A 11 13.13 9.25 -1.57
CA GLY A 11 12.75 9.67 -0.22
C GLY A 11 13.57 10.86 0.28
N GLY A 12 13.35 11.23 1.53
CA GLY A 12 14.08 12.28 2.26
C GLY A 12 15.00 11.68 3.31
N ALA A 13 14.80 12.06 4.58
CA ALA A 13 15.61 11.58 5.69
C ALA A 13 15.58 10.05 5.89
N VAL A 14 14.52 9.38 5.42
CA VAL A 14 14.44 7.92 5.39
C VAL A 14 14.12 7.45 3.97
N PRO A 15 14.83 6.44 3.42
CA PRO A 15 14.54 5.90 2.10
C PRO A 15 13.10 5.38 1.99
N LEU A 16 12.49 5.58 0.83
CA LEU A 16 11.16 5.03 0.54
C LEU A 16 11.22 3.52 0.42
N VAL A 17 10.28 2.85 1.10
CA VAL A 17 10.11 1.39 1.04
C VAL A 17 9.06 0.97 0.01
N ALA A 18 8.14 1.88 -0.33
CA ALA A 18 7.15 1.71 -1.40
C ALA A 18 6.48 3.05 -1.78
N GLY A 19 5.87 3.09 -2.97
CA GLY A 19 5.06 4.23 -3.45
C GLY A 19 5.83 5.23 -4.30
N GLU A 20 7.10 4.96 -4.56
CA GLU A 20 7.99 5.74 -5.40
C GLU A 20 7.52 5.79 -6.86
N ASP A 21 6.97 4.68 -7.36
CA ASP A 21 6.43 4.54 -8.72
C ASP A 21 5.19 5.41 -8.94
N GLY A 22 4.27 5.41 -7.98
CA GLY A 22 3.08 6.25 -7.97
C GLY A 22 3.46 7.74 -7.90
N TRP A 23 4.40 8.10 -7.03
CA TRP A 23 4.88 9.48 -6.93
C TRP A 23 5.58 9.93 -8.22
N PHE A 24 6.44 9.10 -8.80
CA PHE A 24 7.09 9.41 -10.07
C PHE A 24 6.07 9.60 -11.22
N GLY A 25 5.06 8.74 -11.30
CA GLY A 25 3.99 8.83 -12.29
C GLY A 25 3.17 10.13 -12.18
N GLU A 26 3.03 10.69 -11.00
CA GLU A 26 2.41 12.00 -10.80
C GLU A 26 3.33 13.16 -11.21
N ARG A 27 4.65 13.07 -10.93
CA ARG A 27 5.63 14.06 -11.40
C ARG A 27 5.66 14.14 -12.92
N LEU A 28 5.63 12.99 -13.60
CA LEU A 28 5.51 12.94 -15.06
C LEU A 28 4.26 13.67 -15.55
N GLN A 29 3.11 13.48 -14.90
CA GLN A 29 1.90 14.20 -15.27
C GLN A 29 2.01 15.70 -15.03
N ALA A 30 2.65 16.13 -13.94
CA ALA A 30 2.90 17.54 -13.67
C ALA A 30 3.83 18.19 -14.71
N CYS A 31 4.73 17.42 -15.33
CA CYS A 31 5.56 17.85 -16.46
C CYS A 31 4.84 17.81 -17.82
N GLY A 32 3.53 17.57 -17.84
CA GLY A 32 2.73 17.55 -19.08
C GLY A 32 2.70 16.21 -19.80
N PHE A 33 3.28 15.14 -19.25
CA PHE A 33 3.16 13.81 -19.84
C PHE A 33 1.79 13.20 -19.59
N ARG A 34 1.24 12.51 -20.59
CA ARG A 34 -0.09 11.89 -20.50
C ARG A 34 0.01 10.50 -19.86
N LYS A 35 -0.77 10.27 -18.80
CA LYS A 35 -1.00 8.91 -18.27
C LYS A 35 -1.88 8.12 -19.25
N VAL A 36 -1.38 6.95 -19.68
CA VAL A 36 -2.13 6.01 -20.52
C VAL A 36 -2.29 4.71 -19.74
N PHE A 37 -3.51 4.15 -19.75
CA PHE A 37 -3.81 2.85 -19.16
C PHE A 37 -4.22 1.89 -20.26
N ASP A 38 -3.27 1.06 -20.70
CA ASP A 38 -3.49 0.04 -21.70
C ASP A 38 -3.80 -1.30 -21.03
N ARG A 39 -5.05 -1.77 -21.16
CA ARG A 39 -5.51 -3.04 -20.57
C ARG A 39 -5.01 -4.28 -21.34
N SER A 40 -4.46 -4.09 -22.54
CA SER A 40 -3.85 -5.18 -23.31
C SER A 40 -2.45 -5.55 -22.79
N LEU A 41 -1.80 -4.62 -22.08
CA LEU A 41 -0.53 -4.89 -21.41
C LEU A 41 -0.77 -5.65 -20.11
N VAL A 42 -0.56 -6.96 -20.15
CA VAL A 42 -0.69 -7.85 -18.99
C VAL A 42 0.69 -8.24 -18.50
N ALA A 43 1.03 -7.83 -17.27
CA ALA A 43 2.23 -8.28 -16.58
C ALA A 43 1.87 -9.34 -15.53
N THR A 44 2.48 -10.52 -15.62
CA THR A 44 2.30 -11.57 -14.62
C THR A 44 3.03 -11.17 -13.34
N HIS A 45 2.28 -10.96 -12.26
CA HIS A 45 2.85 -10.69 -10.95
C HIS A 45 3.01 -12.00 -10.17
N VAL A 46 4.24 -12.33 -9.79
CA VAL A 46 4.51 -13.46 -8.89
C VAL A 46 4.33 -12.99 -7.45
N VAL A 47 3.32 -13.55 -6.78
CA VAL A 47 3.09 -13.33 -5.35
C VAL A 47 4.04 -14.23 -4.55
N PRO A 48 4.62 -13.76 -3.43
CA PRO A 48 5.49 -14.59 -2.62
C PRO A 48 4.78 -15.86 -2.12
N ALA A 49 5.38 -17.03 -2.35
CA ALA A 49 4.85 -18.32 -1.89
C ALA A 49 4.98 -18.52 -0.37
N GLN A 50 5.95 -17.84 0.25
CA GLN A 50 6.23 -17.95 1.67
C GLN A 50 5.49 -16.87 2.46
N TRP A 51 4.86 -17.29 3.57
CA TRP A 51 4.14 -16.42 4.48
C TRP A 51 4.94 -15.20 4.93
N ARG A 52 6.20 -15.42 5.35
CA ARG A 52 7.08 -14.34 5.85
C ARG A 52 7.32 -13.29 4.77
N SER A 53 7.67 -13.71 3.55
CA SER A 53 7.90 -12.81 2.43
C SER A 53 6.63 -12.07 2.02
N PHE A 54 5.48 -12.74 2.03
CA PHE A 54 4.18 -12.11 1.81
C PHE A 54 3.91 -11.02 2.85
N TRP A 55 4.08 -11.35 4.13
CA TRP A 55 3.89 -10.41 5.23
C TRP A 55 4.82 -9.19 5.10
N THR A 56 6.12 -9.41 4.93
CA THR A 56 7.11 -8.33 4.77
C THR A 56 6.76 -7.43 3.59
N GLN A 57 6.34 -7.99 2.45
CA GLN A 57 5.95 -7.19 1.29
C GLN A 57 4.71 -6.32 1.57
N ARG A 58 3.68 -6.88 2.24
CA ARG A 58 2.45 -6.14 2.56
C ARG A 58 2.67 -5.09 3.65
N ALA A 59 3.48 -5.41 4.65
CA ALA A 59 3.93 -4.46 5.67
C ALA A 59 4.78 -3.34 5.04
N GLY A 60 5.70 -3.65 4.12
CA GLY A 60 6.48 -2.65 3.40
C GLY A 60 5.61 -1.65 2.64
N ARG A 61 4.53 -2.11 1.98
CA ARG A 61 3.54 -1.22 1.34
C ARG A 61 2.82 -0.32 2.33
N GLY A 62 2.48 -0.85 3.51
CA GLY A 62 1.91 -0.06 4.60
C GLY A 62 2.88 1.02 5.10
N GLN A 63 4.15 0.66 5.31
CA GLN A 63 5.20 1.60 5.72
C GLN A 63 5.40 2.69 4.68
N GLY A 64 5.48 2.33 3.39
CA GLY A 64 5.55 3.28 2.29
C GLY A 64 4.39 4.27 2.28
N THR A 65 3.18 3.84 2.64
CA THR A 65 2.02 4.75 2.76
C THR A 65 2.27 5.86 3.79
N ALA A 66 2.76 5.50 4.98
CA ALA A 66 3.09 6.47 6.02
C ALA A 66 4.27 7.38 5.61
N GLN A 67 5.27 6.83 4.92
CA GLN A 67 6.39 7.61 4.38
C GLN A 67 5.94 8.61 3.32
N ILE A 68 5.05 8.23 2.41
CA ILE A 68 4.44 9.13 1.43
C ILE A 68 3.67 10.25 2.12
N TRP A 69 2.84 9.93 3.12
CA TRP A 69 2.12 10.96 3.89
C TRP A 69 3.05 11.95 4.57
N ARG A 70 4.22 11.52 5.04
CA ARG A 70 5.16 12.42 5.71
C ARG A 70 6.05 13.19 4.73
N GLN A 71 6.67 12.49 3.79
CA GLN A 71 7.75 13.01 2.95
C GLN A 71 7.24 13.70 1.69
N ARG A 72 6.15 13.20 1.10
CA ARG A 72 5.55 13.81 -0.10
C ARG A 72 4.47 14.82 0.28
N GLU A 73 3.54 14.44 1.15
CA GLU A 73 2.42 15.33 1.51
C GLU A 73 2.77 16.34 2.61
N GLY A 74 3.92 16.19 3.26
CA GLY A 74 4.37 17.12 4.30
C GLY A 74 3.50 17.11 5.58
N ASN A 75 2.70 16.06 5.80
CA ASN A 75 1.81 16.01 6.96
C ASN A 75 2.60 16.14 8.27
N SER A 76 2.10 16.93 9.21
CA SER A 76 2.67 17.02 10.56
C SER A 76 2.56 15.69 11.31
N LEU A 77 3.38 15.47 12.34
CA LEU A 77 3.33 14.24 13.14
C LEU A 77 1.94 13.98 13.74
N GLY A 78 1.23 15.04 14.17
CA GLY A 78 -0.14 14.92 14.68
C GLY A 78 -1.12 14.45 13.62
N VAL A 79 -1.03 14.99 12.39
CA VAL A 79 -1.88 14.56 11.27
C VAL A 79 -1.55 13.12 10.85
N LEU A 80 -0.26 12.75 10.82
CA LEU A 80 0.18 11.40 10.51
C LEU A 80 -0.37 10.38 11.52
N MET A 81 -0.29 10.70 12.81
CA MET A 81 -0.83 9.88 13.89
C MET A 81 -2.36 9.74 13.76
N LEU A 82 -3.07 10.84 13.53
CA LEU A 82 -4.52 10.83 13.32
C LEU A 82 -4.91 9.92 12.14
N ARG A 83 -4.24 10.07 10.98
CA ARG A 83 -4.49 9.21 9.81
C ARG A 83 -4.22 7.74 10.10
N THR A 84 -3.14 7.44 10.83
CA THR A 84 -2.78 6.07 11.22
C THR A 84 -3.85 5.45 12.14
N VAL A 85 -4.33 6.21 13.13
CA VAL A 85 -5.43 5.78 14.01
C VAL A 85 -6.72 5.60 13.23
N MET A 86 -7.10 6.56 12.37
CA MET A 86 -8.29 6.44 11.52
C MET A 86 -8.23 5.20 10.63
N GLN A 87 -7.08 4.93 10.00
CA GLN A 87 -6.89 3.75 9.16
C GLN A 87 -7.03 2.47 9.98
N THR A 88 -6.54 2.46 11.21
CA THR A 88 -6.71 1.34 12.15
C THR A 88 -8.18 1.10 12.47
N VAL A 89 -8.94 2.15 12.79
CA VAL A 89 -10.38 2.06 13.07
C VAL A 89 -11.15 1.56 11.86
N ILE A 90 -10.94 2.16 10.68
CA ILE A 90 -11.62 1.77 9.44
C ILE A 90 -11.34 0.31 9.10
N SER A 91 -10.08 -0.12 9.25
CA SER A 91 -9.68 -1.49 8.97
C SER A 91 -10.25 -2.47 10.00
N ALA A 92 -10.27 -2.11 11.28
CA ALA A 92 -10.90 -2.91 12.33
C ALA A 92 -12.40 -3.10 12.08
N VAL A 93 -13.11 -2.02 11.73
CA VAL A 93 -14.53 -2.10 11.33
C VAL A 93 -14.68 -2.98 10.09
N GLY A 94 -13.83 -2.83 9.09
CA GLY A 94 -13.85 -3.65 7.87
C GLY A 94 -13.66 -5.14 8.15
N ILE A 95 -12.78 -5.48 9.09
CA ILE A 95 -12.55 -6.85 9.55
C ILE A 95 -13.77 -7.35 10.33
N VAL A 96 -14.28 -6.59 11.30
CA VAL A 96 -15.40 -7.01 12.16
C VAL A 96 -16.70 -7.20 11.38
N VAL A 97 -16.98 -6.31 10.42
CA VAL A 97 -18.20 -6.39 9.62
C VAL A 97 -18.18 -7.61 8.69
N LEU A 98 -16.99 -8.11 8.33
CA LEU A 98 -16.72 -9.24 7.41
C LEU A 98 -17.29 -9.09 5.98
N LEU A 99 -18.38 -8.34 5.78
CA LEU A 99 -19.05 -8.14 4.49
C LEU A 99 -18.12 -7.55 3.41
N PRO A 100 -17.29 -6.51 3.68
CA PRO A 100 -16.39 -5.99 2.66
C PRO A 100 -15.34 -7.03 2.26
N ALA A 101 -14.79 -7.77 3.23
CA ALA A 101 -13.83 -8.83 2.99
C ALA A 101 -14.46 -10.01 2.23
N ALA A 102 -15.68 -10.41 2.58
CA ALA A 102 -16.43 -11.47 1.91
C ALA A 102 -16.78 -11.08 0.46
N ARG A 103 -17.22 -9.83 0.24
CA ARG A 103 -17.48 -9.31 -1.11
C ARG A 103 -16.22 -9.31 -1.96
N ARG A 104 -15.08 -8.86 -1.42
CA ARG A 104 -13.79 -8.88 -2.12
C ARG A 104 -13.37 -10.31 -2.45
N ALA A 105 -13.44 -11.23 -1.50
CA ALA A 105 -13.10 -12.63 -1.70
C ALA A 105 -13.97 -13.28 -2.78
N TRP A 106 -15.28 -12.99 -2.78
CA TRP A 106 -16.20 -13.47 -3.81
C TRP A 106 -15.89 -12.92 -5.20
N LEU A 107 -15.58 -11.63 -5.32
CA LEU A 107 -15.18 -11.05 -6.61
C LEU A 107 -13.89 -11.69 -7.14
N LEU A 108 -12.90 -11.92 -6.26
CA LEU A 108 -11.65 -12.58 -6.64
C LEU A 108 -11.85 -14.05 -6.99
N SER A 109 -12.74 -14.76 -6.28
CA SER A 109 -13.05 -16.16 -6.56
C SER A 109 -13.64 -16.32 -7.95
N ARG A 110 -14.48 -15.39 -8.42
CA ARG A 110 -15.03 -15.39 -9.79
C ARG A 110 -13.96 -15.22 -10.88
N LEU A 111 -12.81 -14.64 -10.57
CA LEU A 111 -11.68 -14.48 -11.49
C LEU A 111 -10.69 -15.64 -11.42
N SER A 112 -10.80 -16.51 -10.41
CA SER A 112 -9.90 -17.65 -10.24
C SER A 112 -10.33 -18.86 -11.10
N PRO A 113 -9.38 -19.64 -11.66
CA PRO A 113 -9.66 -20.95 -12.25
C PRO A 113 -10.38 -21.91 -11.30
N TYR A 114 -10.12 -21.82 -9.98
CA TYR A 114 -10.68 -22.73 -8.97
C TYR A 114 -12.00 -22.24 -8.36
N ARG A 115 -12.48 -21.06 -8.79
CA ARG A 115 -13.78 -20.48 -8.41
C ARG A 115 -14.01 -20.49 -6.90
N ASP A 116 -15.11 -21.10 -6.46
CA ASP A 116 -15.60 -21.05 -5.09
C ASP A 116 -14.65 -21.74 -4.09
N GLN A 117 -13.73 -22.60 -4.55
CA GLN A 117 -12.71 -23.23 -3.70
C GLN A 117 -11.73 -22.18 -3.12
N ASP A 118 -11.48 -21.10 -3.86
CA ASP A 118 -10.58 -20.03 -3.42
C ASP A 118 -11.28 -18.96 -2.58
N LEU A 119 -12.60 -19.07 -2.36
CA LEU A 119 -13.34 -18.07 -1.58
C LEU A 119 -12.80 -17.92 -0.16
N VAL A 120 -12.63 -19.04 0.55
CA VAL A 120 -12.13 -19.05 1.93
C VAL A 120 -10.65 -18.63 1.99
N PRO A 121 -9.75 -19.16 1.13
CA PRO A 121 -8.38 -18.66 1.02
C PRO A 121 -8.29 -17.15 0.76
N PHE A 122 -9.04 -16.61 -0.20
CA PHE A 122 -9.03 -15.17 -0.48
C PHE A 122 -9.55 -14.34 0.68
N PHE A 123 -10.58 -14.83 1.39
CA PHE A 123 -11.08 -14.18 2.58
C PHE A 123 -10.01 -14.13 3.67
N ALA A 124 -9.39 -15.26 4.00
CA ALA A 124 -8.36 -15.34 5.04
C ALA A 124 -7.14 -14.48 4.68
N VAL A 125 -6.58 -14.66 3.48
CA VAL A 125 -5.39 -13.92 3.01
C VAL A 125 -5.69 -12.42 2.88
N GLY A 126 -6.91 -12.04 2.48
CA GLY A 126 -7.31 -10.63 2.41
C GLY A 126 -7.29 -9.94 3.77
N ASN A 127 -7.76 -10.61 4.83
CA ASN A 127 -7.70 -10.07 6.20
C ASN A 127 -6.26 -9.99 6.71
N VAL A 128 -5.44 -10.99 6.43
CA VAL A 128 -4.01 -10.98 6.73
C VAL A 128 -3.32 -9.79 6.05
N GLU A 129 -3.63 -9.54 4.78
CA GLU A 129 -3.06 -8.44 4.03
C GLU A 129 -3.37 -7.09 4.71
N VAL A 130 -4.61 -6.91 5.17
CA VAL A 130 -5.03 -5.70 5.90
C VAL A 130 -4.22 -5.55 7.19
N LEU A 131 -4.06 -6.63 7.96
CA LEU A 131 -3.26 -6.61 9.19
C LEU A 131 -1.79 -6.28 8.92
N ALA A 132 -1.18 -6.95 7.94
CA ALA A 132 0.21 -6.68 7.56
C ALA A 132 0.39 -5.22 7.13
N ASN A 133 -0.53 -4.69 6.33
CA ASN A 133 -0.50 -3.30 5.90
C ASN A 133 -0.61 -2.34 7.11
N LEU A 134 -1.56 -2.56 8.03
CA LEU A 134 -1.67 -1.77 9.24
C LEU A 134 -0.39 -1.78 10.07
N THR A 135 0.23 -2.96 10.25
CA THR A 135 1.51 -3.02 10.96
C THR A 135 2.56 -2.16 10.28
N GLY A 136 2.64 -2.21 8.95
CA GLY A 136 3.50 -1.36 8.15
C GLY A 136 3.28 0.14 8.39
N ILE A 137 2.02 0.60 8.33
CA ILE A 137 1.67 2.00 8.54
C ILE A 137 2.13 2.47 9.93
N TRP A 138 1.90 1.66 10.97
CA TRP A 138 2.38 1.95 12.32
C TRP A 138 3.91 2.03 12.40
N HIS A 139 4.63 1.11 11.74
CA HIS A 139 6.10 1.18 11.69
C HIS A 139 6.57 2.49 11.04
N GLY A 140 6.00 2.88 9.90
CA GLY A 140 6.34 4.14 9.24
C GLY A 140 5.97 5.39 10.06
N CYS A 141 4.87 5.34 10.82
CA CYS A 141 4.51 6.41 11.75
C CYS A 141 5.53 6.53 12.90
N ILE A 142 5.94 5.42 13.51
CA ILE A 142 6.94 5.39 14.58
C ILE A 142 8.29 5.89 14.07
N GLU A 143 8.69 5.46 12.87
CA GLU A 143 9.90 5.92 12.19
C GLU A 143 9.89 7.44 12.00
N ALA A 144 8.78 8.00 11.51
CA ALA A 144 8.64 9.46 11.35
C ALA A 144 8.71 10.21 12.68
N VAL A 145 8.13 9.67 13.76
CA VAL A 145 8.22 10.26 15.10
C VAL A 145 9.66 10.22 15.63
N ARG A 146 10.37 9.10 15.46
CA ARG A 146 11.78 8.98 15.86
C ARG A 146 12.68 9.94 15.09
N ALA A 147 12.48 10.06 13.78
CA ALA A 147 13.25 10.97 12.93
C ALA A 147 12.94 12.45 13.20
N GLY A 148 11.73 12.79 13.67
CA GLY A 148 11.37 14.17 14.02
C GLY A 148 11.82 14.63 15.42
N ASN A 149 12.26 13.69 16.27
CA ASN A 149 12.81 13.97 17.61
C ASN A 149 14.36 13.98 17.62
N ALA A 150 14.99 13.69 16.48
CA ALA A 150 16.44 13.76 16.26
C ALA A 150 16.80 15.11 15.60
#